data_AF-A0A7S1Y495-F1
#
_entry.id   AF-A0A7S1Y495-F1
#
_cell.length_a   1.000
_cell.length_b   1.000
_cell.length_c   1.000
_cell.angle_alpha   90.00
_cell.angle_beta   90.00
_cell.angle_gamma   90.00
#
_symmetry.space_group_name_H-M   'P 1'
#
loop_
_entity.id
_entity.type
_entity.pdbx_description
1 polymer ?
#
loop_
_entity_poly.entity_id
_entity_poly.type
_entity_poly.pdbx_seq_one_letter_code
_entity_poly.pdbx_strand_id
1 'polypeptide(L)'
;TYRFFRNATTAKTHDDFACAELAQRSIYHDYADLFKESKYTMTTSGFSVGLLPEHNLTVVEATYQKYSTSKNWIFYRTGTEPSLHNSTKFRLAPLQKEVLQKLPQPSSIGHHLPSDEWLKELMSSKFCLAIRGDTPHTRALLRSVAAGCIPVVISDYYPKYAPTFPSSLDMRDFCIFISEKDFIDDPAAALNQLTKLSPQTIRAKLRAVRFAQRVVAGHHPETLLPAAFAKEALAQQPS
;
A
#
# COMPACT_ATOMS: atom_id res chain seq x y z
N THR A 1 9.68 17.24 39.95
CA THR A 1 10.89 16.90 39.17
C THR A 1 10.66 15.61 38.42
N TYR A 2 10.33 15.66 37.13
CA TYR A 2 10.42 14.52 36.21
C TYR A 2 10.90 15.05 34.86
N ARG A 3 12.22 15.04 34.65
CA ARG A 3 12.91 15.40 33.40
C ARG A 3 13.36 14.13 32.66
N PHE A 4 12.48 13.15 32.47
CA PHE A 4 12.89 11.88 31.84
C PHE A 4 12.78 11.85 30.31
N PHE A 5 12.13 12.82 29.68
CA PHE A 5 11.91 12.82 28.22
C PHE A 5 12.24 14.15 27.52
N ARG A 6 13.13 14.99 28.07
CA ARG A 6 13.49 16.27 27.41
C ARG A 6 14.30 16.10 26.12
N ASN A 7 14.97 14.97 25.94
CA ASN A 7 15.74 14.63 24.73
C ASN A 7 15.13 13.45 23.97
N ALA A 8 13.88 13.06 24.27
CA ALA A 8 13.13 12.09 23.49
C ALA A 8 12.25 12.81 22.46
N THR A 9 12.79 13.85 21.81
CA THR A 9 12.23 14.33 20.54
C THR A 9 12.57 13.28 19.48
N THR A 10 11.90 12.13 19.57
CA THR A 10 11.84 11.19 18.46
C THR A 10 11.13 11.92 17.30
N ALA A 11 11.50 11.60 16.05
CA ALA A 11 10.93 12.18 14.83
C ALA A 11 9.39 12.44 14.90
N LYS A 12 8.71 11.56 15.64
CA LYS A 12 7.34 11.64 16.15
C LYS A 12 6.79 13.05 16.47
N THR A 13 7.53 13.93 17.15
CA THR A 13 6.94 15.22 17.56
C THR A 13 6.82 16.23 16.41
N HIS A 14 7.75 16.23 15.47
CA HIS A 14 7.68 17.09 14.28
C HIS A 14 6.75 16.50 13.22
N ASP A 15 6.75 15.17 13.11
CA ASP A 15 5.88 14.43 12.19
C ASP A 15 4.39 14.50 12.60
N ASP A 16 4.07 14.45 13.90
CA ASP A 16 2.70 14.59 14.40
C ASP A 16 2.13 15.99 14.11
N PHE A 17 2.93 17.07 14.17
CA PHE A 17 2.49 18.42 13.80
C PHE A 17 2.32 18.61 12.30
N ALA A 18 3.22 18.06 11.47
CA ALA A 18 3.04 18.06 10.02
C ALA A 18 1.83 17.23 9.60
N CYS A 19 1.62 16.04 10.21
CA CYS A 19 0.44 15.21 9.97
C CYS A 19 -0.85 15.88 10.45
N ALA A 20 -0.83 16.56 11.60
CA ALA A 20 -1.98 17.31 12.10
C ALA A 20 -2.29 18.53 11.21
N GLU A 21 -1.27 19.23 10.69
CA GLU A 21 -1.46 20.35 9.76
C GLU A 21 -1.98 19.87 8.40
N LEU A 22 -1.51 18.72 7.91
CA LEU A 22 -2.04 18.05 6.72
C LEU A 22 -3.49 17.61 6.93
N ALA A 23 -3.80 16.96 8.05
CA ALA A 23 -5.14 16.48 8.39
C ALA A 23 -6.15 17.62 8.62
N GLN A 24 -5.69 18.82 8.99
CA GLN A 24 -6.51 20.02 9.12
C GLN A 24 -6.88 20.65 7.77
N ARG A 25 -6.29 20.21 6.65
CA ARG A 25 -6.55 20.76 5.32
C ARG A 25 -7.66 19.98 4.59
N SER A 26 -8.56 20.77 4.02
CA SER A 26 -9.84 20.43 3.40
C SER A 26 -9.82 19.18 2.49
N ILE A 27 -10.99 18.52 2.41
CA ILE A 27 -11.33 17.42 1.49
C ILE A 27 -10.84 17.68 0.05
N TYR A 28 -10.72 18.94 -0.37
CA TYR A 28 -10.45 19.36 -1.74
C TYR A 28 -8.98 19.61 -2.10
N HIS A 29 -8.02 19.59 -1.15
CA HIS A 29 -6.60 19.84 -1.45
C HIS A 29 -5.89 18.55 -1.85
N ASP A 30 -5.22 18.51 -3.01
CA ASP A 30 -4.48 17.32 -3.38
C ASP A 30 -3.17 17.19 -2.60
N TYR A 31 -2.63 15.97 -2.44
CA TYR A 31 -1.34 15.76 -1.79
C TYR A 31 -0.24 16.60 -2.44
N ALA A 32 -0.28 16.75 -3.77
CA ALA A 32 0.68 17.56 -4.50
C ALA A 32 0.74 19.01 -4.03
N ASP A 33 -0.40 19.58 -3.65
CA ASP A 33 -0.47 20.96 -3.17
C ASP A 33 0.05 21.04 -1.73
N LEU A 34 -0.33 20.06 -0.90
CA LEU A 34 0.16 19.95 0.47
C LEU A 34 1.69 19.83 0.55
N PHE A 35 2.29 18.98 -0.29
CA PHE A 35 3.75 18.80 -0.31
C PHE A 35 4.49 20.04 -0.83
N LYS A 36 3.85 20.89 -1.64
CA LYS A 36 4.43 22.17 -2.10
C LYS A 36 4.29 23.28 -1.05
N GLU A 37 3.17 23.30 -0.33
CA GLU A 37 2.83 24.34 0.64
C GLU A 37 3.38 24.09 2.05
N SER A 38 3.82 22.86 2.33
CA SER A 38 4.42 22.51 3.62
C SER A 38 5.68 23.33 3.88
N LYS A 39 5.67 24.12 4.96
CA LYS A 39 6.87 24.82 5.47
C LYS A 39 7.91 23.86 6.06
N TYR A 40 7.52 22.61 6.28
CA TYR A 40 8.38 21.55 6.79
C TYR A 40 8.88 20.68 5.63
N THR A 41 10.19 20.42 5.57
CA THR A 41 10.73 19.30 4.79
C THR A 41 10.16 18.02 5.38
N MET A 42 9.17 17.45 4.71
CA MET A 42 8.60 16.18 5.11
C MET A 42 9.71 15.12 5.11
N THR A 43 9.80 14.38 6.20
CA THR A 43 10.85 13.40 6.43
C THR A 43 10.72 12.29 5.39
N THR A 44 11.64 12.26 4.42
CA THR A 44 11.77 11.13 3.47
C THR A 44 12.44 9.92 4.11
N SER A 45 12.79 10.02 5.39
CA SER A 45 13.50 9.00 6.17
C SER A 45 12.56 8.03 6.88
N GLY A 46 11.24 8.28 6.91
CA GLY A 46 10.27 7.40 7.57
C GLY A 46 10.07 6.07 6.84
N PHE A 47 9.55 5.05 7.54
CA PHE A 47 9.11 3.80 6.91
C PHE A 47 7.78 3.32 7.48
N SER A 48 6.98 2.64 6.66
CA SER A 48 5.68 2.11 7.09
C SER A 48 5.82 0.72 7.71
N VAL A 49 5.32 0.57 8.94
CA VAL A 49 5.03 -0.74 9.55
C VAL A 49 3.55 -0.78 9.86
N GLY A 50 2.87 -1.86 9.47
CA GLY A 50 1.50 -2.10 9.89
C GLY A 50 1.44 -3.39 10.68
N LEU A 51 0.85 -3.33 11.86
CA LEU A 51 0.35 -4.53 12.51
C LEU A 51 -0.79 -5.06 11.63
N LEU A 52 -0.63 -6.26 11.07
CA LEU A 52 -1.70 -6.99 10.42
C LEU A 52 -2.68 -7.40 11.53
N PRO A 53 -3.81 -6.69 11.75
CA PRO A 53 -4.60 -6.83 12.97
C PRO A 53 -5.72 -7.86 12.82
N GLU A 54 -5.78 -8.56 11.68
CA GLU A 54 -6.79 -9.57 11.47
C GLU A 54 -6.24 -10.89 11.95
N HIS A 55 -6.77 -11.35 13.09
CA HIS A 55 -6.43 -12.62 13.74
C HIS A 55 -6.50 -13.85 12.80
N ASN A 56 -7.08 -13.71 11.59
CA ASN A 56 -7.25 -14.76 10.60
C ASN A 56 -6.47 -14.57 9.30
N LEU A 57 -5.78 -13.45 9.06
CA LEU A 57 -5.00 -13.27 7.83
C LEU A 57 -3.66 -13.98 7.96
N THR A 58 -3.61 -15.24 7.55
CA THR A 58 -2.37 -16.00 7.44
C THR A 58 -1.58 -15.55 6.22
N VAL A 59 -0.24 -15.70 6.27
CA VAL A 59 0.59 -15.40 5.10
C VAL A 59 0.42 -16.54 4.10
N VAL A 60 -0.09 -16.20 2.92
CA VAL A 60 -0.18 -17.10 1.78
C VAL A 60 1.05 -16.87 0.90
N GLU A 61 1.92 -17.87 0.77
CA GLU A 61 3.17 -17.71 0.03
C GLU A 61 2.95 -17.23 -1.42
N ALA A 62 3.68 -16.17 -1.81
CA ALA A 62 3.62 -15.63 -3.16
C ALA A 62 4.36 -16.53 -4.16
N THR A 63 3.65 -17.48 -4.76
CA THR A 63 4.17 -18.38 -5.79
C THR A 63 3.49 -18.18 -7.14
N TYR A 64 4.18 -18.53 -8.23
CA TYR A 64 3.56 -18.51 -9.56
C TYR A 64 2.39 -19.50 -9.66
N GLN A 65 2.45 -20.62 -8.93
CA GLN A 65 1.34 -21.56 -8.85
C GLN A 65 0.11 -20.88 -8.24
N LYS A 66 0.24 -20.25 -7.06
CA LYS A 66 -0.83 -19.48 -6.42
C LYS A 66 -1.38 -18.41 -7.36
N TYR A 67 -0.50 -17.65 -8.02
CA TYR A 67 -0.92 -16.64 -8.98
C TYR A 67 -1.71 -17.26 -10.14
N SER A 68 -1.24 -18.35 -10.73
CA SER A 68 -1.90 -18.98 -11.88
C SER A 68 -3.28 -19.55 -11.53
N THR A 69 -3.45 -20.14 -10.34
CA THR A 69 -4.70 -20.77 -9.87
C THR A 69 -5.65 -19.82 -9.18
N SER A 70 -5.22 -18.58 -8.88
CA SER A 70 -6.07 -17.54 -8.29
C SER A 70 -7.29 -17.27 -9.18
N LYS A 71 -8.47 -17.34 -8.58
CA LYS A 71 -9.78 -17.09 -9.20
C LYS A 71 -9.85 -15.69 -9.77
N ASN A 72 -9.63 -14.69 -8.93
CA ASN A 72 -9.85 -13.30 -9.26
C ASN A 72 -8.62 -12.68 -9.92
N TRP A 73 -8.83 -11.94 -10.99
CA TRP A 73 -7.77 -11.18 -11.63
C TRP A 73 -7.29 -10.04 -10.73
N ILE A 74 -8.22 -9.26 -10.16
CA ILE A 74 -7.88 -8.16 -9.27
C ILE A 74 -8.84 -8.06 -8.09
N PHE A 75 -8.33 -7.59 -6.96
CA PHE A 75 -9.09 -7.34 -5.75
C PHE A 75 -9.01 -5.88 -5.32
N TYR A 76 -10.16 -5.32 -4.95
CA TYR A 76 -10.22 -4.02 -4.30
C TYR A 76 -11.52 -3.83 -3.50
N ARG A 77 -11.39 -3.26 -2.29
CA ARG A 77 -12.51 -2.97 -1.41
C ARG A 77 -12.35 -1.59 -0.78
N THR A 78 -13.41 -0.79 -0.80
CA THR A 78 -13.42 0.55 -0.21
C THR A 78 -14.73 0.85 0.52
N GLY A 79 -14.68 1.76 1.49
CA GLY A 79 -15.87 2.33 2.11
C GLY A 79 -16.61 3.30 1.17
N THR A 80 -17.80 3.72 1.59
CA THR A 80 -18.62 4.75 0.94
C THR A 80 -18.28 6.16 1.42
N GLU A 81 -17.74 6.27 2.62
CA GLU A 81 -17.42 7.57 3.24
C GLU A 81 -16.39 8.36 2.43
N PRO A 82 -16.55 9.69 2.32
CA PRO A 82 -15.54 10.54 1.71
C PRO A 82 -14.18 10.38 2.40
N SER A 83 -13.12 10.38 1.60
CA SER A 83 -11.74 10.50 2.06
C SER A 83 -11.20 11.90 1.77
N LEU A 84 -10.30 12.35 2.63
CA LEU A 84 -9.58 13.60 2.49
C LEU A 84 -8.70 13.61 1.24
N HIS A 85 -8.17 14.78 0.93
CA HIS A 85 -7.15 14.99 -0.09
C HIS A 85 -7.54 14.60 -1.52
N ASN A 86 -8.80 14.82 -1.89
CA ASN A 86 -9.40 14.32 -3.13
C ASN A 86 -9.25 12.80 -3.32
N SER A 87 -8.99 12.02 -2.27
CA SER A 87 -8.79 10.58 -2.42
C SER A 87 -10.08 9.84 -2.78
N THR A 88 -11.25 10.43 -2.51
CA THR A 88 -12.56 9.85 -2.88
C THR A 88 -12.66 9.51 -4.38
N LYS A 89 -12.23 10.41 -5.28
CA LYS A 89 -12.27 10.15 -6.73
C LYS A 89 -11.41 8.95 -7.12
N PHE A 90 -10.23 8.78 -6.52
CA PHE A 90 -9.35 7.65 -6.79
C PHE A 90 -9.92 6.34 -6.25
N ARG A 91 -10.45 6.35 -5.02
CA ARG A 91 -11.03 5.14 -4.43
C ARG A 91 -12.27 4.66 -5.18
N LEU A 92 -13.10 5.56 -5.69
CA LEU A 92 -14.34 5.19 -6.36
C LEU A 92 -14.16 4.91 -7.86
N ALA A 93 -13.04 5.33 -8.47
CA ALA A 93 -12.77 5.12 -9.89
C ALA A 93 -12.86 3.64 -10.34
N PRO A 94 -12.31 2.63 -9.63
CA PRO A 94 -12.46 1.23 -10.03
C PRO A 94 -13.89 0.70 -9.98
N LEU A 95 -14.80 1.35 -9.23
CA LEU A 95 -16.16 0.88 -9.00
C LEU A 95 -17.14 1.33 -10.09
N GLN A 96 -16.70 2.22 -11.00
CA GLN A 96 -17.52 2.68 -12.12
C GLN A 96 -17.90 1.50 -13.02
N LYS A 97 -19.15 1.45 -13.47
CA LYS A 97 -19.68 0.31 -14.25
C LYS A 97 -18.91 0.12 -15.55
N GLU A 98 -18.55 1.22 -16.19
CA GLU A 98 -17.81 1.29 -17.44
C GLU A 98 -16.39 0.73 -17.28
N VAL A 99 -15.79 0.96 -16.10
CA VAL A 99 -14.48 0.41 -15.75
C VAL A 99 -14.61 -1.09 -15.52
N LEU A 100 -15.52 -1.52 -14.65
CA LEU A 100 -15.73 -2.93 -14.30
C LEU A 100 -15.99 -3.81 -15.53
N GLN A 101 -16.77 -3.32 -16.50
CA GLN A 101 -17.05 -4.05 -17.75
C GLN A 101 -15.83 -4.24 -18.65
N LYS A 102 -14.83 -3.34 -18.57
CA LYS A 102 -13.61 -3.37 -19.38
C LYS A 102 -12.46 -4.15 -18.72
N LEU A 103 -12.60 -4.57 -17.47
CA LEU A 103 -11.58 -5.34 -16.76
C LEU A 103 -11.74 -6.85 -17.00
N PRO A 104 -10.63 -7.60 -17.06
CA PRO A 104 -10.65 -9.06 -17.07
C PRO A 104 -11.50 -9.65 -15.93
N GLN A 105 -12.30 -10.65 -16.26
CA GLN A 105 -13.19 -11.32 -15.30
C GLN A 105 -12.67 -12.72 -14.94
N PRO A 106 -12.89 -13.20 -13.70
CA PRO A 106 -13.60 -12.49 -12.63
C PRO A 106 -12.71 -11.46 -11.94
N SER A 107 -13.27 -10.30 -11.59
CA SER A 107 -12.64 -9.27 -10.76
C SER A 107 -13.45 -9.01 -9.50
N SER A 108 -12.79 -8.94 -8.35
CA SER A 108 -13.43 -8.75 -7.05
C SER A 108 -13.25 -7.31 -6.57
N ILE A 109 -13.99 -6.40 -7.20
CA ILE A 109 -13.99 -4.97 -6.89
C ILE A 109 -15.34 -4.57 -6.32
N GLY A 110 -15.35 -3.81 -5.23
CA GLY A 110 -16.59 -3.23 -4.73
C GLY A 110 -16.47 -2.59 -3.35
N HIS A 111 -17.60 -2.48 -2.67
CA HIS A 111 -17.67 -2.04 -1.29
C HIS A 111 -17.40 -3.19 -0.31
N HIS A 112 -17.75 -2.97 0.96
CA HIS A 112 -17.55 -3.94 2.04
C HIS A 112 -18.14 -5.32 1.73
N LEU A 113 -17.44 -6.34 2.21
CA LEU A 113 -17.86 -7.73 2.27
C LEU A 113 -17.81 -8.20 3.73
N PRO A 114 -18.58 -9.23 4.10
CA PRO A 114 -18.36 -9.96 5.35
C PRO A 114 -16.90 -10.44 5.44
N SER A 115 -16.33 -10.46 6.65
CA SER A 115 -14.90 -10.72 6.86
C SER A 115 -14.40 -12.01 6.20
N ASP A 116 -15.16 -13.10 6.28
CA ASP A 116 -14.75 -14.40 5.71
C ASP A 116 -14.73 -14.37 4.18
N GLU A 117 -15.72 -13.72 3.56
CA GLU A 117 -15.78 -13.55 2.11
C GLU A 117 -14.68 -12.60 1.64
N TRP A 118 -14.44 -11.51 2.38
CA TRP A 118 -13.36 -10.58 2.11
C TRP A 118 -12.00 -11.27 2.09
N LEU A 119 -11.72 -12.10 3.10
CA LEU A 119 -10.47 -12.86 3.20
C LEU A 119 -10.35 -13.86 2.04
N LYS A 120 -11.41 -14.61 1.75
CA LYS A 120 -11.45 -15.57 0.65
C LYS A 120 -11.17 -14.90 -0.70
N GLU A 121 -11.82 -13.78 -0.97
CA GLU A 121 -11.69 -13.04 -2.22
C GLU A 121 -10.30 -12.38 -2.34
N LEU A 122 -9.76 -11.82 -1.25
CA LEU A 122 -8.38 -11.30 -1.22
C LEU A 122 -7.35 -12.40 -1.51
N MET A 123 -7.41 -13.53 -0.79
CA MET A 123 -6.43 -14.61 -0.90
C MET A 123 -6.48 -15.32 -2.26
N SER A 124 -7.63 -15.30 -2.93
CA SER A 124 -7.82 -15.90 -4.26
C SER A 124 -7.56 -14.94 -5.42
N SER A 125 -6.88 -13.80 -5.17
CA SER A 125 -6.61 -12.78 -6.18
C SER A 125 -5.16 -12.74 -6.67
N LYS A 126 -4.98 -12.37 -7.95
CA LYS A 126 -3.68 -12.20 -8.61
C LYS A 126 -3.05 -10.85 -8.29
N PHE A 127 -3.82 -9.77 -8.51
CA PHE A 127 -3.44 -8.39 -8.24
C PHE A 127 -4.33 -7.77 -7.17
N CYS A 128 -3.80 -6.83 -6.39
CA CYS A 128 -4.55 -6.20 -5.32
C CYS A 128 -4.27 -4.70 -5.30
N LEU A 129 -5.33 -3.90 -5.40
CA LEU A 129 -5.21 -2.45 -5.46
C LEU A 129 -4.91 -1.86 -4.08
N ALA A 130 -3.89 -1.02 -4.03
CA ALA A 130 -3.53 -0.18 -2.90
C ALA A 130 -3.66 1.28 -3.32
N ILE A 131 -4.86 1.83 -3.17
CA ILE A 131 -5.20 3.22 -3.53
C ILE A 131 -5.04 4.10 -2.28
N ARG A 132 -4.51 5.31 -2.47
CA ARG A 132 -4.45 6.33 -1.42
C ARG A 132 -5.81 6.66 -0.82
N GLY A 133 -5.80 7.08 0.44
CA GLY A 133 -6.97 7.49 1.21
C GLY A 133 -6.68 8.81 1.92
N ASP A 134 -7.04 8.90 3.21
CA ASP A 134 -6.73 10.05 4.05
C ASP A 134 -5.23 10.21 4.31
N THR A 135 -4.44 9.16 4.04
CA THR A 135 -2.98 9.22 3.91
C THR A 135 -2.54 8.65 2.55
N PRO A 136 -1.32 8.99 2.07
CA PRO A 136 -0.79 8.44 0.82
C PRO A 136 -0.59 6.92 0.85
N HIS A 137 -0.39 6.35 2.03
CA HIS A 137 -0.21 4.92 2.25
C HIS A 137 -1.51 4.23 2.65
N THR A 138 -1.58 2.91 2.50
CA THR A 138 -2.78 2.15 2.87
C THR A 138 -2.43 0.77 3.41
N ARG A 139 -3.22 0.30 4.37
CA ARG A 139 -3.14 -1.07 4.88
C ARG A 139 -3.39 -2.13 3.80
N ALA A 140 -4.01 -1.75 2.69
CA ALA A 140 -4.22 -2.63 1.54
C ALA A 140 -2.89 -3.17 0.98
N LEU A 141 -1.80 -2.39 1.03
CA LEU A 141 -0.48 -2.85 0.58
C LEU A 141 -0.02 -4.08 1.39
N LEU A 142 0.02 -3.95 2.71
CA LEU A 142 0.51 -5.00 3.60
C LEU A 142 -0.39 -6.25 3.55
N ARG A 143 -1.72 -6.05 3.45
CA ARG A 143 -2.68 -7.13 3.22
C ARG A 143 -2.43 -7.86 1.89
N SER A 144 -2.11 -7.13 0.82
CA SER A 144 -1.78 -7.71 -0.49
C SER A 144 -0.53 -8.56 -0.42
N VAL A 145 0.52 -8.05 0.25
CA VAL A 145 1.76 -8.80 0.48
C VAL A 145 1.48 -10.06 1.30
N ALA A 146 0.75 -9.96 2.41
CA ALA A 146 0.39 -11.11 3.23
C ALA A 146 -0.41 -12.17 2.45
N ALA A 147 -1.35 -11.76 1.59
CA ALA A 147 -2.15 -12.64 0.76
C ALA A 147 -1.42 -13.23 -0.47
N GLY A 148 -0.12 -12.94 -0.64
CA GLY A 148 0.67 -13.39 -1.79
C GLY A 148 0.15 -12.86 -3.12
N CYS A 149 -0.41 -11.66 -3.09
CA CYS A 149 -0.98 -10.95 -4.22
C CYS A 149 0.02 -9.88 -4.69
N ILE A 150 0.12 -9.62 -6.00
CA ILE A 150 1.00 -8.55 -6.49
C ILE A 150 0.31 -7.20 -6.21
N PRO A 151 0.87 -6.32 -5.36
CA PRO A 151 0.25 -5.05 -5.06
C PRO A 151 0.35 -4.09 -6.24
N VAL A 152 -0.73 -3.38 -6.51
CA VAL A 152 -0.82 -2.32 -7.52
C VAL A 152 -1.12 -1.03 -6.80
N VAL A 153 -0.13 -0.15 -6.70
CA VAL A 153 -0.18 1.08 -5.91
C VAL A 153 -0.58 2.24 -6.80
N ILE A 154 -1.63 2.96 -6.37
CA ILE A 154 -2.11 4.21 -6.98
C ILE A 154 -1.94 5.29 -5.92
N SER A 155 -0.73 5.82 -5.85
CA SER A 155 -0.31 6.87 -4.91
C SER A 155 1.12 7.32 -5.28
N ASP A 156 1.24 8.49 -5.89
CA ASP A 156 2.52 9.03 -6.37
C ASP A 156 3.43 9.42 -5.20
N TYR A 157 2.83 9.65 -4.03
CA TYR A 157 3.50 10.10 -2.83
C TYR A 157 3.82 8.97 -1.85
N TYR A 158 3.25 7.77 -1.99
CA TYR A 158 3.53 6.65 -1.08
C TYR A 158 5.03 6.33 -1.00
N PRO A 159 5.77 6.09 -2.12
CA PRO A 159 7.19 5.72 -2.03
C PRO A 159 8.08 6.78 -1.38
N LYS A 160 7.65 8.04 -1.38
CA LYS A 160 8.39 9.18 -0.81
C LYS A 160 8.05 9.41 0.66
N TYR A 161 6.77 9.26 1.00
CA TYR A 161 6.24 9.63 2.30
C TYR A 161 6.31 8.50 3.33
N ALA A 162 6.05 7.27 2.89
CA ALA A 162 5.98 6.13 3.78
C ALA A 162 6.54 4.87 3.12
N PRO A 163 7.78 4.87 2.61
CA PRO A 163 8.35 3.69 1.99
C PRO A 163 8.33 2.49 2.95
N THR A 164 8.15 1.28 2.43
CA THR A 164 8.09 0.08 3.27
C THR A 164 9.50 -0.51 3.43
N PHE A 165 10.12 -0.31 4.60
CA PHE A 165 11.48 -0.77 4.92
C PHE A 165 12.50 -0.47 3.80
N PRO A 166 12.73 0.82 3.45
CA PRO A 166 13.56 1.20 2.29
C PRO A 166 15.01 0.72 2.37
N SER A 167 15.55 0.45 3.56
CA SER A 167 16.89 -0.12 3.71
C SER A 167 16.92 -1.61 3.35
N SER A 168 15.77 -2.28 3.29
CA SER A 168 15.64 -3.72 3.07
C SER A 168 14.85 -4.09 1.81
N LEU A 169 13.95 -3.24 1.35
CA LEU A 169 13.04 -3.47 0.23
C LEU A 169 13.02 -2.25 -0.70
N ASP A 170 13.10 -2.51 -2.00
CA ASP A 170 12.62 -1.55 -2.99
C ASP A 170 11.15 -1.87 -3.30
N MET A 171 10.24 -0.92 -3.06
CA MET A 171 8.83 -1.07 -3.39
C MET A 171 8.61 -1.34 -4.88
N ARG A 172 9.48 -0.87 -5.76
CA ARG A 172 9.39 -1.14 -7.20
C ARG A 172 9.67 -2.59 -7.55
N ASP A 173 10.30 -3.36 -6.67
CA ASP A 173 10.56 -4.78 -6.92
C ASP A 173 9.30 -5.62 -6.69
N PHE A 174 8.53 -5.32 -5.66
CA PHE A 174 7.35 -6.13 -5.28
C PHE A 174 6.01 -5.51 -5.65
N CYS A 175 5.94 -4.19 -5.86
CA CYS A 175 4.74 -3.49 -6.31
C CYS A 175 4.78 -3.17 -7.81
N ILE A 176 3.61 -2.85 -8.35
CA ILE A 176 3.43 -2.13 -9.61
C ILE A 176 2.86 -0.77 -9.28
N PHE A 177 3.44 0.30 -9.82
CA PHE A 177 2.94 1.66 -9.63
C PHE A 177 2.20 2.11 -10.88
N ILE A 178 1.02 2.68 -10.66
CA ILE A 178 0.26 3.40 -11.69
C ILE A 178 0.17 4.84 -11.21
N SER A 179 0.52 5.79 -12.08
CA SER A 179 0.48 7.21 -11.70
C SER A 179 -0.95 7.63 -11.39
N GLU A 180 -1.10 8.54 -10.44
CA GLU A 180 -2.42 9.06 -10.07
C GLU A 180 -3.10 9.74 -11.26
N LYS A 181 -2.31 10.44 -12.09
CA LYS A 181 -2.78 11.08 -13.32
C LYS A 181 -3.34 10.07 -14.31
N ASP A 182 -2.55 9.07 -14.71
CA ASP A 182 -2.97 8.08 -15.71
C ASP A 182 -4.19 7.29 -15.22
N PHE A 183 -4.24 7.02 -13.91
CA PHE A 183 -5.34 6.28 -13.31
C PHE A 183 -6.66 7.06 -13.31
N ILE A 184 -6.65 8.38 -13.09
CA ILE A 184 -7.87 9.19 -13.16
C ILE A 184 -8.27 9.48 -14.61
N ASP A 185 -7.30 9.65 -15.50
CA ASP A 185 -7.55 9.94 -16.92
C ASP A 185 -8.29 8.75 -17.60
N ASP A 186 -7.86 7.50 -17.37
CA ASP A 186 -8.61 6.29 -17.76
C ASP A 186 -8.30 5.11 -16.83
N PRO A 187 -9.13 4.87 -15.79
CA PRO A 187 -8.89 3.81 -14.81
C PRO A 187 -8.85 2.41 -15.46
N ALA A 188 -9.68 2.18 -16.48
CA ALA A 188 -9.75 0.88 -17.14
C ALA A 188 -8.49 0.63 -17.97
N ALA A 189 -8.05 1.63 -18.76
CA ALA A 189 -6.83 1.50 -19.54
C ALA A 189 -5.59 1.35 -18.64
N ALA A 190 -5.52 2.13 -17.56
CA ALA A 190 -4.44 2.06 -16.58
C ALA A 190 -4.31 0.66 -15.96
N LEU A 191 -5.43 0.08 -15.50
CA LEU A 191 -5.44 -1.28 -14.95
C LEU A 191 -5.19 -2.36 -16.02
N ASN A 192 -5.67 -2.17 -17.24
CA ASN A 192 -5.45 -3.13 -18.33
C ASN A 192 -3.98 -3.22 -18.76
N GLN A 193 -3.10 -2.28 -18.36
CA GLN A 193 -1.66 -2.43 -18.54
C GLN A 193 -1.10 -3.68 -17.84
N LEU A 194 -1.72 -4.13 -16.74
CA LEU A 194 -1.34 -5.33 -16.01
C LEU A 194 -1.46 -6.61 -16.86
N THR A 195 -2.35 -6.61 -17.86
CA THR A 195 -2.53 -7.76 -18.78
C THR A 195 -1.33 -7.94 -19.73
N LYS A 196 -0.52 -6.89 -19.91
CA LYS A 196 0.63 -6.88 -20.81
C LYS A 196 1.91 -7.38 -20.14
N LEU A 197 1.87 -7.70 -18.85
CA LEU A 197 3.04 -8.14 -18.11
C LEU A 197 3.48 -9.54 -18.54
N SER A 198 4.77 -9.67 -18.84
CA SER A 198 5.34 -10.97 -19.20
C SER A 198 5.33 -11.94 -18.00
N PRO A 199 5.23 -13.26 -18.23
CA PRO A 199 5.36 -14.25 -17.17
C PRO A 199 6.67 -14.13 -16.37
N GLN A 200 7.77 -13.69 -17.01
CA GLN A 200 9.05 -13.43 -16.36
C GLN A 200 8.94 -12.28 -15.35
N THR A 201 8.28 -11.19 -15.73
CA THR A 201 7.99 -10.05 -14.85
C THR A 201 7.13 -10.48 -13.67
N ILE A 202 6.05 -11.22 -13.91
CA ILE A 202 5.18 -11.75 -12.84
C ILE A 202 5.98 -12.62 -11.85
N ARG A 203 6.82 -13.54 -12.35
CA ARG A 203 7.67 -14.38 -11.50
C ARG A 203 8.67 -13.56 -10.69
N ALA A 204 9.25 -12.49 -11.27
CA ALA A 204 10.13 -11.58 -10.54
C ALA A 204 9.38 -10.85 -9.42
N LYS A 205 8.19 -10.28 -9.72
CA LYS A 205 7.33 -9.63 -8.72
C LYS A 205 6.97 -10.58 -7.59
N LEU A 206 6.54 -11.81 -7.89
CA LEU A 206 6.15 -12.78 -6.87
C LEU A 206 7.33 -13.19 -5.97
N ARG A 207 8.54 -13.35 -6.52
CA ARG A 207 9.74 -13.58 -5.71
C ARG A 207 10.01 -12.40 -4.75
N ALA A 208 9.86 -11.17 -5.24
CA ALA A 208 10.00 -9.98 -4.41
C ALA A 208 8.90 -9.86 -3.35
N VAL A 209 7.64 -10.18 -3.68
CA VAL A 209 6.53 -10.25 -2.70
C VAL A 209 6.83 -11.31 -1.64
N ARG A 210 7.31 -12.50 -2.02
CA ARG A 210 7.70 -13.55 -1.07
C ARG A 210 8.81 -13.09 -0.12
N PHE A 211 9.78 -12.34 -0.61
CA PHE A 211 10.79 -11.74 0.25
C PHE A 211 10.19 -10.66 1.17
N ALA A 212 9.35 -9.77 0.63
CA ALA A 212 8.66 -8.76 1.40
C ALA A 212 7.77 -9.35 2.51
N GLN A 213 7.12 -10.50 2.28
CA GLN A 213 6.36 -11.23 3.30
C GLN A 213 7.19 -11.51 4.56
N ARG A 214 8.45 -11.93 4.39
CA ARG A 214 9.35 -12.16 5.52
C ARG A 214 9.71 -10.87 6.25
N VAL A 215 9.85 -9.77 5.53
CA VAL A 215 10.23 -8.47 6.10
C VAL A 215 9.06 -7.81 6.84
N VAL A 216 7.84 -7.86 6.29
CA VAL A 216 6.71 -7.07 6.82
C VAL A 216 5.76 -7.87 7.72
N ALA A 217 5.68 -9.20 7.56
CA ALA A 217 4.79 -10.02 8.37
C ALA A 217 5.53 -10.59 9.60
N GLY A 218 5.23 -10.04 10.78
CA GLY A 218 5.84 -10.47 12.03
C GLY A 218 5.51 -11.91 12.43
N HIS A 219 4.39 -12.45 11.97
CA HIS A 219 3.98 -13.83 12.23
C HIS A 219 4.47 -14.82 11.16
N HIS A 220 5.30 -14.39 10.21
CA HIS A 220 5.90 -15.31 9.24
C HIS A 220 6.91 -16.23 9.97
N PRO A 221 6.95 -17.55 9.70
CA PRO A 221 7.84 -18.48 10.41
C PRO A 221 9.33 -18.11 10.23
N GLU A 222 9.71 -17.61 9.07
CA GLU A 222 11.05 -17.10 8.76
C GLU A 222 11.10 -15.56 8.75
N THR A 223 10.38 -14.91 9.67
CA THR A 223 10.30 -13.45 9.73
C THR A 223 11.69 -12.81 9.87
N LEU A 224 11.91 -11.77 9.08
CA LEU A 224 13.08 -10.89 9.12
C LEU A 224 12.71 -9.52 9.71
N LEU A 225 11.46 -9.34 10.19
CA LEU A 225 10.96 -8.07 10.69
C LEU A 225 11.85 -7.45 11.78
N PRO A 226 12.31 -8.19 12.83
CA PRO A 226 13.20 -7.60 13.83
C PRO A 226 14.53 -7.11 13.24
N ALA A 227 15.12 -7.88 12.32
CA ALA A 227 16.38 -7.53 11.67
C ALA A 227 16.23 -6.34 10.72
N ALA A 228 15.16 -6.31 9.92
CA ALA A 228 14.84 -5.19 9.05
C ALA A 228 14.58 -3.92 9.86
N PHE A 229 13.83 -4.02 10.96
CA PHE A 229 13.58 -2.91 11.86
C PHE A 229 14.87 -2.35 12.48
N ALA A 230 15.77 -3.23 12.95
CA ALA A 230 17.08 -2.81 13.44
C ALA A 230 17.91 -2.11 12.34
N LYS A 231 17.85 -2.60 11.11
CA LYS A 231 18.53 -1.99 9.96
C LYS A 231 18.01 -0.59 9.66
N GLU A 232 16.69 -0.38 9.67
CA GLU A 232 16.11 0.96 9.47
C GLU A 232 16.52 1.92 10.61
N ALA A 233 16.48 1.43 11.86
CA ALA A 233 16.87 2.24 13.01
C ALA A 233 18.32 2.71 12.96
N LEU A 234 19.22 1.89 12.39
CA LEU A 234 20.62 2.23 12.14
C LEU A 234 20.77 3.20 10.95
N ALA A 235 20.02 2.99 9.86
CA ALA A 235 20.07 3.84 8.68
C ALA A 235 19.53 5.26 8.91
N GLN A 236 18.65 5.43 9.91
CA GLN A 236 18.09 6.73 10.30
C GLN A 236 18.95 7.53 11.29
N GLN A 237 20.08 6.98 11.77
CA GLN A 237 20.97 7.74 12.65
C GLN A 237 21.67 8.85 11.83
N PRO A 238 21.68 10.11 12.31
CA PRO A 238 22.45 11.17 11.66
C PRO A 238 23.93 10.80 11.70
N SER A 239 24.60 10.94 10.55
CA SER A 239 26.06 10.81 10.38
C SER A 239 26.81 11.87 11.16
#